data_AF-A0A2G5PCD0-F1
#
_entry.id   AF-A0A2G5PCD0-F1
#
_cell.length_a   1.000
_cell.length_b   1.000
_cell.length_c   1.000
_cell.angle_alpha   90.00
_cell.angle_beta   90.00
_cell.angle_gamma   90.00
#
_symmetry.space_group_name_H-M   'P 1'
#
loop_
_entity.id
_entity.type
_entity.pdbx_description
1 polymer ?
#
loop_
_entity_poly.entity_id
_entity_poly.type
_entity_poly.pdbx_seq_one_letter_code
_entity_poly.pdbx_strand_id
1 'polypeptide(L)'
;MRDADEGRVVRPTARTFAQFFDEWFAGVQPTLDATTWQSWKDYARLYVVPRIGGKRLQQLNEPDLLNLYGQLLAEGRIKPDRDSIMYVSGHVFPQV
;
A
#
# COMPACT_ATOMS: atom_id res chain seq x y z
N MET A 1 46.23 -15.77 -1.44
CA MET A 1 45.69 -14.75 -2.35
C MET A 1 44.18 -14.96 -2.34
N ARG A 2 43.42 -14.16 -1.58
CA ARG A 2 42.78 -12.89 -2.04
C ARG A 2 41.51 -13.22 -2.85
N ASP A 3 40.29 -12.86 -2.47
CA ASP A 3 39.79 -11.81 -1.59
C ASP A 3 38.42 -12.21 -1.03
N ALA A 4 38.11 -11.67 0.14
CA ALA A 4 36.77 -11.68 0.72
C ALA A 4 35.82 -10.88 -0.19
N ASP A 5 34.63 -11.39 -0.47
CA ASP A 5 33.54 -10.56 -0.99
C ASP A 5 32.99 -9.74 0.19
N GLU A 6 33.70 -8.64 0.40
CA GLU A 6 33.50 -7.60 1.37
C GLU A 6 32.12 -6.96 1.17
N GLY A 7 31.44 -6.71 2.29
CA GLY A 7 30.05 -6.27 2.37
C GLY A 7 29.53 -5.43 1.21
N ARG A 8 28.64 -6.02 0.40
CA ARG A 8 27.61 -5.24 -0.30
C ARG A 8 26.69 -4.64 0.74
N VAL A 9 27.07 -3.47 1.26
CA VAL A 9 26.14 -2.52 1.84
C VAL A 9 25.21 -2.10 0.70
N VAL A 10 24.13 -2.85 0.50
CA VAL A 10 23.03 -2.41 -0.34
C VAL A 10 22.63 -1.05 0.22
N ARG A 11 22.89 0.03 -0.55
CA ARG A 11 22.50 1.38 -0.14
C ARG A 11 21.05 1.30 0.35
N PRO A 12 20.73 1.78 1.56
CA PRO A 12 19.35 1.91 1.98
C PRO A 12 18.61 2.61 0.86
N THR A 13 17.70 1.89 0.20
CA THR A 13 16.95 2.46 -0.90
C THR A 13 16.19 3.63 -0.29
N ALA A 14 16.50 4.86 -0.74
CA ALA A 14 15.82 6.07 -0.29
C ALA A 14 14.32 6.09 -0.69
N ARG A 15 13.83 4.97 -1.25
CA ARG A 15 12.49 4.74 -1.73
C ARG A 15 11.51 4.91 -0.58
N THR A 16 10.58 5.82 -0.79
CA THR A 16 9.49 6.03 0.15
C THR A 16 8.40 4.99 -0.04
N PHE A 17 7.55 4.85 0.95
CA PHE A 17 6.39 3.98 0.86
C PHE A 17 5.45 4.37 -0.29
N ALA A 18 5.29 5.67 -0.57
CA ALA A 18 4.49 6.14 -1.71
C ALA A 18 5.07 5.69 -3.06
N GLN A 19 6.39 5.82 -3.26
CA GLN A 19 7.07 5.34 -4.47
C GLN A 19 6.96 3.82 -4.60
N PHE A 20 7.04 3.11 -3.48
CA PHE A 20 6.80 1.67 -3.46
C PHE A 20 5.39 1.33 -3.95
N PHE A 21 4.38 2.00 -3.42
CA PHE A 21 3.00 1.79 -3.82
C PHE A 21 2.73 2.11 -5.29
N ASP A 22 3.26 3.19 -5.84
CA ASP A 22 3.05 3.50 -7.27
C ASP A 22 3.56 2.38 -8.19
N GLU A 23 4.78 1.91 -7.94
CA GLU A 23 5.37 0.80 -8.71
C GLU A 23 4.63 -0.53 -8.48
N TRP A 24 4.24 -0.83 -7.23
CA TRP A 24 3.48 -2.04 -6.93
C TRP A 24 2.10 -2.03 -7.58
N PHE A 25 1.39 -0.90 -7.54
CA PHE A 25 0.10 -0.77 -8.22
C PHE A 25 0.22 -0.92 -9.73
N ALA A 26 1.27 -0.37 -10.35
CA ALA A 26 1.53 -0.59 -11.76
C ALA A 26 1.79 -2.07 -12.10
N GLY A 27 2.56 -2.77 -11.25
CA GLY A 27 2.88 -4.19 -11.45
C GLY A 27 1.70 -5.14 -11.22
N VAL A 28 0.83 -4.85 -10.25
CA VAL A 28 -0.30 -5.71 -9.88
C VAL A 28 -1.56 -5.46 -10.74
N GLN A 29 -1.64 -4.33 -11.46
CA GLN A 29 -2.77 -3.97 -12.32
C GLN A 29 -3.28 -5.09 -13.25
N PRO A 30 -2.44 -5.81 -14.01
CA PRO A 30 -2.94 -6.87 -14.90
C PRO A 30 -3.45 -8.13 -14.16
N THR A 31 -3.23 -8.23 -12.85
CA THR A 31 -3.62 -9.42 -12.04
C THR A 31 -4.95 -9.24 -11.31
N LEU A 32 -5.47 -8.01 -11.27
CA LEU A 32 -6.70 -7.66 -10.56
C LEU A 32 -7.75 -7.18 -11.55
N ASP A 33 -9.02 -7.37 -11.21
CA ASP A 33 -10.10 -6.68 -11.92
C ASP A 33 -9.93 -5.16 -11.82
N ALA A 34 -10.34 -4.45 -12.86
CA ALA A 34 -10.18 -3.00 -12.97
C ALA A 34 -10.84 -2.24 -11.80
N THR A 35 -12.00 -2.71 -11.33
CA THR A 35 -12.72 -2.08 -10.21
C THR A 35 -12.04 -2.32 -8.86
N THR A 36 -11.50 -3.53 -8.65
CA THR A 36 -10.70 -3.87 -7.47
C THR A 36 -9.44 -3.02 -7.42
N TRP A 37 -8.69 -2.99 -8.53
CA TRP A 37 -7.45 -2.25 -8.63
C TRP A 37 -7.67 -0.76 -8.34
N GLN A 38 -8.69 -0.17 -8.97
CA GLN A 38 -9.02 1.24 -8.76
C GLN A 38 -9.43 1.50 -7.31
N SER A 39 -10.26 0.62 -6.72
CA SER A 39 -10.68 0.76 -5.34
C SER A 39 -9.50 0.69 -4.37
N TRP A 40 -8.59 -0.27 -4.54
CA TRP A 40 -7.40 -0.42 -3.71
C TRP A 40 -6.47 0.79 -3.85
N LYS A 41 -6.28 1.28 -5.07
CA LYS A 41 -5.48 2.48 -5.33
C LYS A 41 -6.08 3.72 -4.67
N ASP A 42 -7.41 3.87 -4.72
CA ASP A 42 -8.10 4.97 -4.04
C ASP A 42 -7.96 4.88 -2.52
N TYR A 43 -8.12 3.68 -1.94
CA TYR A 43 -7.91 3.47 -0.50
C TYR A 43 -6.48 3.84 -0.09
N ALA A 44 -5.48 3.37 -0.83
CA ALA A 44 -4.09 3.70 -0.58
C ALA A 44 -3.84 5.22 -0.66
N ARG A 45 -4.38 5.89 -1.70
CA ARG A 45 -4.21 7.33 -1.92
C ARG A 45 -4.90 8.19 -0.84
N LEU A 46 -6.08 7.80 -0.38
CA LEU A 46 -6.86 8.59 0.57
C LEU A 46 -6.43 8.36 2.02
N TYR A 47 -6.07 7.13 2.37
CA TYR A 47 -5.88 6.73 3.75
C TYR A 47 -4.42 6.48 4.12
N VAL A 48 -3.64 5.87 3.23
CA VAL A 48 -2.31 5.38 3.57
C VAL A 48 -1.22 6.38 3.20
N VAL A 49 -1.18 6.81 1.94
CA VAL A 49 -0.14 7.71 1.40
C VAL A 49 -0.04 9.03 2.16
N PRO A 50 -1.14 9.72 2.55
CA PRO A 50 -1.04 10.98 3.28
C PRO A 50 -0.41 10.86 4.68
N ARG A 51 -0.50 9.67 5.29
CA ARG A 51 -0.05 9.43 6.68
C ARG A 51 1.35 8.85 6.75
N ILE A 52 1.64 7.84 5.92
CA ILE A 52 2.92 7.13 5.95
C ILE A 52 3.69 7.14 4.63
N GLY A 53 3.13 7.70 3.56
CA GLY A 53 3.72 7.67 2.21
C GLY A 53 5.09 8.34 2.10
N GLY A 54 5.38 9.33 2.95
CA GLY A 54 6.68 10.01 3.00
C GLY A 54 7.78 9.24 3.74
N LYS A 55 7.44 8.21 4.53
CA LYS A 55 8.42 7.40 5.24
C LYS A 55 9.21 6.54 4.25
N ARG A 56 10.51 6.37 4.52
CA ARG A 56 11.33 5.40 3.79
C ARG A 56 10.80 4.00 4.07
N LEU A 57 10.68 3.17 3.04
CA LEU A 57 10.12 1.83 3.16
C LEU A 57 10.88 1.00 4.20
N GLN A 58 12.22 1.14 4.24
CA GLN A 58 13.09 0.44 5.19
C GLN A 58 12.97 0.91 6.64
N GLN A 59 12.35 2.07 6.87
CA GLN A 59 12.15 2.65 8.20
C GLN A 59 10.73 2.46 8.71
N LEU A 60 9.84 1.91 7.88
CA LEU A 60 8.47 1.61 8.28
C LEU A 60 8.51 0.43 9.28
N ASN A 61 7.87 0.61 10.42
CA ASN A 61 7.87 -0.35 11.52
C ASN A 61 6.45 -0.57 12.09
N GLU A 62 6.32 -1.53 13.00
CA GLU A 62 5.02 -1.87 13.60
C GLU A 62 4.31 -0.69 14.28
N PRO A 63 4.99 0.18 15.06
CA PRO A 63 4.36 1.38 15.62
C PRO A 63 3.74 2.32 14.59
N ASP A 64 4.39 2.48 13.42
CA ASP A 64 3.85 3.32 12.34
C ASP A 64 2.53 2.75 11.80
N LEU A 65 2.44 1.42 11.68
CA LEU A 65 1.22 0.73 11.23
C LEU A 65 0.11 0.83 12.28
N LEU A 66 0.43 0.60 13.55
CA LEU A 66 -0.54 0.70 14.65
C LEU A 66 -1.11 2.13 14.76
N ASN A 67 -0.26 3.14 14.63
CA ASN A 67 -0.69 4.53 14.64
C ASN A 67 -1.57 4.86 13.43
N LEU A 68 -1.22 4.38 12.23
CA LEU A 68 -2.08 4.47 11.05
C LEU A 68 -3.46 3.88 11.33
N TYR A 69 -3.54 2.65 11.85
CA TYR A 69 -4.82 2.03 12.19
C TYR A 69 -5.62 2.84 13.23
N GLY A 70 -4.97 3.34 14.28
CA GLY A 70 -5.61 4.18 15.29
C GLY A 70 -6.20 5.46 14.71
N GLN A 71 -5.46 6.13 13.81
CA GLN A 71 -5.92 7.33 13.11
C GLN A 71 -7.13 7.02 12.22
N LEU A 72 -7.07 5.96 11.42
CA LEU A 72 -8.17 5.57 10.54
C LEU A 72 -9.44 5.20 11.32
N LEU A 73 -9.28 4.58 12.49
CA LEU A 73 -10.42 4.28 13.36
C LEU A 73 -11.06 5.54 13.94
N ALA A 74 -10.24 6.52 14.35
CA ALA A 74 -10.71 7.77 14.93
C ALA A 74 -11.35 8.72 13.90
N GLU A 75 -10.79 8.79 12.70
CA GLU A 75 -11.24 9.71 11.64
C GLU A 75 -12.48 9.18 10.87
N GLY A 76 -12.72 7.87 10.91
CA GLY A 76 -13.81 7.23 10.17
C GLY A 76 -13.56 7.16 8.65
N ARG A 77 -14.53 6.65 7.90
CA ARG A 77 -14.42 6.48 6.43
C ARG A 77 -14.63 7.83 5.73
N ILE A 78 -13.65 8.25 4.94
CA ILE A 78 -13.67 9.44 4.06
C ILE A 78 -14.19 9.10 2.65
N LYS A 79 -13.81 7.93 2.12
CA LYS A 79 -14.28 7.42 0.83
C LYS A 79 -15.75 7.00 0.97
N PRO A 80 -16.66 7.48 0.10
CA PRO A 80 -18.04 7.01 0.08
C PRO A 80 -18.08 5.50 -0.18
N ASP A 81 -18.96 4.80 0.52
CA ASP A 81 -19.13 3.35 0.40
C ASP A 81 -19.70 3.02 -0.99
N ARG A 82 -18.81 2.86 -1.97
CA ARG A 82 -19.15 2.35 -3.31
C ARG A 82 -19.14 0.82 -3.37
N ASP A 83 -18.61 0.17 -2.34
CA ASP A 83 -18.53 -1.30 -2.25
C ASP A 83 -19.93 -1.90 -2.08
N SER A 84 -20.80 -1.29 -1.25
CA SER A 84 -22.22 -1.68 -1.16
C SER A 84 -22.97 -1.58 -2.50
N ILE A 85 -22.54 -0.72 -3.42
CA ILE A 85 -23.09 -0.62 -4.79
C ILE A 85 -22.52 -1.71 -5.72
N MET A 86 -21.37 -2.32 -5.41
CA MET A 86 -20.86 -3.45 -6.19
C MET A 86 -21.41 -4.80 -5.71
N TYR A 87 -21.63 -4.98 -4.40
CA TYR A 87 -22.24 -6.20 -3.85
C TYR A 87 -23.69 -6.39 -4.31
N VAL A 88 -24.42 -5.31 -4.60
CA VAL A 88 -25.78 -5.40 -5.17
C VAL A 88 -25.78 -5.82 -6.65
N SER A 89 -24.63 -5.80 -7.34
CA SER A 89 -24.49 -6.13 -8.77
C SER A 89 -23.85 -7.50 -9.06
N GLY A 90 -23.73 -8.39 -8.06
CA GLY A 90 -23.53 -9.84 -8.27
C GLY A 90 -22.14 -10.33 -8.70
N HIS A 91 -21.09 -9.50 -8.69
CA HIS A 91 -19.73 -9.98 -8.94
C HIS A 91 -19.04 -10.39 -7.62
N VAL A 92 -19.10 -11.69 -7.31
CA VAL A 92 -18.42 -12.30 -6.16
C VAL A 92 -16.92 -12.37 -6.45
N PHE A 93 -16.10 -11.69 -5.64
CA PHE A 93 -14.64 -11.92 -5.67
C PHE A 93 -14.28 -13.23 -4.98
N PRO A 94 -13.36 -14.03 -5.52
CA PRO A 94 -12.77 -15.14 -4.80
C PRO A 94 -11.98 -14.60 -3.60
N GLN A 95 -12.33 -15.08 -2.40
CA GLN A 95 -11.50 -14.90 -1.21
C GLN A 95 -10.20 -15.69 -1.43
N VAL A 96 -9.06 -15.02 -1.24
CA VAL A 96 -7.73 -15.66 -1.21
C VAL A 96 -7.59 -16.58 0.00
#